data_AF-A0A1F9N571-F1
#
_entry.id   AF-A0A1F9N571-F1
#
_cell.length_a   1.000
_cell.length_b   1.000
_cell.length_c   1.000
_cell.angle_alpha   90.00
_cell.angle_beta   90.00
_cell.angle_gamma   90.00
#
_symmetry.space_group_name_H-M   'P 1'
#
loop_
_entity.id
_entity.type
_entity.pdbx_description
1 polymer ?
#
loop_
_entity_poly.entity_id
_entity_poly.type
_entity_poly.pdbx_seq_one_letter_code
_entity_poly.pdbx_strand_id
1 'polypeptide(L)'
;VVPDAVKGGWKAVKIEVEFKEKKSKKAFTVPLNSEFKVPDSDLTLKVGSFLPHFSMAADQITSSSNNPENPAAQLEVFQGGKEIFHGWLFSKFPAVHPFTHDKYGVALLEGVKK
;
A
#
# COMPACT_ATOMS: atom_id res chain seq x y z
N VAL A 1 -4.82 14.38 -5.39
CA VAL A 1 -6.02 14.79 -4.61
C VAL A 1 -6.91 13.59 -4.36
N VAL A 2 -7.32 13.33 -3.11
CA VAL A 2 -8.30 12.27 -2.80
C VAL A 2 -9.71 12.89 -2.78
N PRO A 3 -10.67 12.42 -3.60
CA PRO A 3 -12.04 12.92 -3.56
C PRO A 3 -12.73 12.65 -2.22
N ASP A 4 -13.69 13.48 -1.82
CA ASP A 4 -14.32 13.37 -0.48
C ASP A 4 -15.10 12.06 -0.29
N ALA A 5 -15.77 11.57 -1.32
CA ALA A 5 -16.42 10.25 -1.31
C ALA A 5 -15.43 9.11 -1.01
N VAL A 6 -14.17 9.26 -1.46
CA VAL A 6 -13.09 8.30 -1.18
C VAL A 6 -12.53 8.50 0.22
N LYS A 7 -12.24 9.73 0.66
CA LYS A 7 -11.81 10.01 2.05
C LYS A 7 -12.80 9.47 3.09
N GLY A 8 -14.09 9.52 2.79
CA GLY A 8 -15.17 9.01 3.63
C GLY A 8 -15.42 7.50 3.50
N GLY A 9 -14.84 6.82 2.50
CA GLY A 9 -15.12 5.42 2.19
C GLY A 9 -14.19 4.40 2.86
N TRP A 10 -12.95 4.79 3.19
CA TRP A 10 -11.88 3.86 3.52
C TRP A 10 -11.14 4.26 4.81
N LYS A 11 -10.75 3.28 5.63
CA LYS A 11 -10.03 3.50 6.91
C LYS A 11 -8.66 2.85 6.97
N ALA A 12 -8.43 1.81 6.19
CA ALA A 12 -7.20 1.04 6.22
C ALA A 12 -6.95 0.37 4.87
N VAL A 13 -5.79 -0.25 4.72
CA VAL A 13 -5.46 -1.20 3.66
C VAL A 13 -5.01 -2.52 4.27
N LYS A 14 -5.20 -3.60 3.54
CA LYS A 14 -4.63 -4.90 3.88
C LYS A 14 -3.38 -5.12 3.02
N ILE A 15 -2.25 -5.29 3.68
CA ILE A 15 -0.94 -5.48 3.05
C ILE A 15 -0.46 -6.90 3.35
N GLU A 16 -0.03 -7.62 2.32
CA GLU A 16 0.72 -8.86 2.48
C GLU A 16 2.21 -8.54 2.60
N VAL A 17 2.86 -9.11 3.61
CA VAL A 17 4.32 -9.17 3.71
C VAL A 17 4.75 -10.61 3.56
N GLU A 18 5.61 -10.85 2.58
CA GLU A 18 6.31 -12.12 2.38
C GLU A 18 7.64 -12.08 3.12
N PHE A 19 7.92 -13.13 3.89
CA PHE A 19 9.19 -13.40 4.54
C PHE A 19 9.89 -14.52 3.76
N LYS A 20 10.73 -14.15 2.79
CA LYS A 20 11.28 -15.10 1.79
C LYS A 20 12.12 -16.19 2.43
N GLU A 21 12.97 -15.84 3.40
CA GLU A 21 13.79 -16.80 4.15
C GLU A 21 12.93 -17.83 4.91
N LYS A 22 11.79 -17.39 5.45
CA LYS A 22 10.85 -18.25 6.20
C LYS A 22 9.81 -18.93 5.29
N LYS A 23 9.84 -18.66 3.98
CA LYS A 23 8.84 -19.11 2.99
C LYS A 23 7.40 -18.94 3.48
N SER A 24 7.13 -17.80 4.13
CA SER A 24 5.82 -17.51 4.73
C SER A 24 5.33 -16.13 4.36
N LYS A 25 4.01 -15.95 4.42
CA LYS A 25 3.33 -14.70 4.11
C LYS A 25 2.36 -14.37 5.23
N LYS A 26 2.29 -13.10 5.63
CA LYS A 26 1.35 -12.60 6.63
C LYS A 26 0.63 -11.38 6.08
N ALA A 27 -0.68 -11.30 6.32
CA ALA A 27 -1.48 -10.14 5.97
C ALA A 27 -1.70 -9.25 7.21
N PHE A 28 -1.54 -7.95 7.03
CA PHE A 28 -1.73 -6.95 8.08
C PHE A 28 -2.73 -5.90 7.62
N THR A 29 -3.68 -5.56 8.48
CA THR A 29 -4.57 -4.41 8.27
C THR A 29 -3.92 -3.18 8.89
N VAL A 30 -3.56 -2.21 8.05
CA VAL A 30 -2.85 -1.00 8.45
C VAL A 30 -3.72 0.24 8.18
N PRO A 31 -4.00 1.08 9.20
CA PRO A 31 -4.76 2.31 9.01
C PRO A 31 -4.12 3.23 7.97
N LEU A 32 -4.95 3.99 7.24
CA LEU A 32 -4.47 5.03 6.34
C LEU A 32 -3.78 6.15 7.14
N ASN A 33 -2.77 6.77 6.54
CA ASN A 33 -1.97 7.84 7.14
C ASN A 33 -1.33 7.44 8.48
N SER A 34 -0.83 6.21 8.55
CA SER A 34 -0.22 5.66 9.76
C SER A 34 1.10 4.95 9.47
N GLU A 35 1.90 4.80 10.51
CA GLU A 35 3.11 3.98 10.50
C GLU A 35 2.84 2.62 11.15
N PHE A 36 3.39 1.56 10.57
CA PHE A 36 3.27 0.20 11.04
C PHE A 36 4.62 -0.51 11.02
N LYS A 37 5.08 -0.95 12.19
CA LYS A 37 6.26 -1.80 12.32
C LYS A 37 5.86 -3.24 12.04
N VAL A 38 6.48 -3.84 11.02
CA VAL A 38 6.16 -5.22 10.63
C VAL A 38 6.79 -6.18 11.64
N PRO A 39 5.99 -7.00 12.35
CA PRO A 39 6.52 -7.96 13.32
C PRO A 39 7.52 -8.92 12.67
N ASP A 40 8.52 -9.36 13.44
CA ASP A 40 9.56 -10.28 13.00
C ASP A 40 10.43 -9.78 11.83
N SER A 41 10.56 -8.46 11.67
CA SER A 41 11.41 -7.83 10.66
C SER A 41 11.98 -6.48 11.13
N ASP A 42 12.90 -5.92 10.36
CA ASP A 42 13.41 -4.56 10.46
C ASP A 42 12.64 -3.55 9.58
N LEU A 43 11.50 -3.98 9.01
CA LEU A 43 10.67 -3.16 8.15
C LEU A 43 9.69 -2.28 8.93
N THR A 44 9.54 -1.06 8.44
CA THR A 44 8.49 -0.12 8.83
C THR A 44 7.75 0.34 7.58
N LEU A 45 6.43 0.20 7.58
CA LEU A 45 5.55 0.64 6.51
C LEU A 45 4.89 1.96 6.92
N LYS A 46 4.96 2.99 6.07
CA LYS A 46 4.09 4.16 6.20
C LYS A 46 3.04 4.10 5.10
N VAL A 47 1.79 3.94 5.52
CA VAL A 47 0.65 3.90 4.62
C VAL A 47 0.12 5.31 4.46
N GLY A 48 0.09 5.80 3.23
CA GLY A 48 -0.49 7.09 2.88
C GLY A 48 -1.96 6.97 2.46
N SER A 49 -2.27 7.56 1.32
CA SER A 49 -3.62 7.54 0.73
C SER A 49 -3.95 6.22 0.05
N PHE A 50 -5.24 5.88 0.02
CA PHE A 50 -5.79 4.81 -0.81
C PHE A 50 -6.72 5.38 -1.87
N LEU A 51 -6.55 4.92 -3.11
CA LEU A 51 -7.34 5.30 -4.28
C LEU A 51 -7.97 4.03 -4.87
N PRO A 52 -9.29 3.80 -4.70
CA PRO A 52 -9.93 2.58 -5.17
C PRO A 52 -9.97 2.50 -6.71
N HIS A 53 -9.95 3.63 -7.40
CA HIS A 53 -9.82 3.71 -8.85
C HIS A 53 -8.74 4.71 -9.21
N PHE A 54 -7.48 4.32 -8.96
CA PHE A 54 -6.31 5.14 -9.27
C PHE A 54 -6.34 5.63 -10.72
N SER A 55 -6.15 6.94 -10.86
CA SER A 55 -6.03 7.65 -12.12
C SER A 55 -4.93 8.71 -11.98
N MET A 56 -4.15 8.86 -13.04
CA MET A 56 -3.07 9.84 -13.10
C MET A 56 -3.18 10.61 -14.40
N ALA A 57 -3.39 11.92 -14.29
CA ALA A 57 -3.22 12.90 -15.35
C ALA A 57 -1.88 13.63 -15.18
N ALA A 58 -1.51 14.46 -16.17
CA ALA A 58 -0.20 15.13 -16.21
C ALA A 58 0.16 15.93 -14.95
N ASP A 59 -0.84 16.47 -14.24
CA ASP A 59 -0.67 17.33 -13.07
C ASP A 59 -1.33 16.76 -11.79
N GLN A 60 -1.98 15.59 -11.87
CA GLN A 60 -2.81 15.11 -10.77
C GLN A 60 -2.92 13.58 -10.70
N ILE A 61 -2.59 13.04 -9.52
CA ILE A 61 -2.98 11.70 -9.10
C ILE A 61 -4.29 11.79 -8.30
N THR A 62 -5.31 11.02 -8.66
CA THR A 62 -6.63 11.01 -8.00
C THR A 62 -7.34 9.66 -8.18
N SER A 63 -8.58 9.56 -7.68
CA SER A 63 -9.45 8.41 -7.90
C SER A 63 -10.60 8.79 -8.81
N SER A 64 -10.81 8.05 -9.91
CA SER A 64 -11.92 8.30 -10.85
C SER A 64 -13.29 7.91 -10.31
N SER A 65 -13.33 6.98 -9.36
CA SER A 65 -14.55 6.51 -8.68
C SER A 65 -14.25 6.10 -7.24
N ASN A 66 -15.29 5.75 -6.46
CA ASN A 66 -15.13 5.13 -5.14
C ASN A 66 -15.19 3.59 -5.20
N ASN A 67 -15.32 3.01 -6.40
CA ASN A 67 -15.35 1.56 -6.59
C ASN A 67 -13.92 1.05 -6.78
N PRO A 68 -13.56 -0.14 -6.25
CA PRO A 68 -12.22 -0.69 -6.34
C PRO A 68 -11.90 -1.25 -7.74
N GLU A 69 -11.90 -0.37 -8.75
CA GLU A 69 -11.68 -0.70 -10.16
C GLU A 69 -10.20 -0.80 -10.50
N ASN A 70 -9.38 0.10 -9.95
CA ASN A 70 -7.92 0.07 -10.03
C ASN A 70 -7.32 0.46 -8.67
N PRO A 71 -7.39 -0.44 -7.66
CA PRO A 71 -7.06 -0.07 -6.30
C PRO A 71 -5.55 0.12 -6.13
N ALA A 72 -5.17 1.27 -5.58
CA ALA A 72 -3.80 1.58 -5.27
C ALA A 72 -3.66 2.22 -3.88
N ALA A 73 -2.55 1.94 -3.21
CA ALA A 73 -2.17 2.54 -1.94
C ALA A 73 -0.78 3.16 -2.05
N GLN A 74 -0.64 4.38 -1.57
CA GLN A 74 0.68 4.99 -1.41
C GLN A 74 1.38 4.33 -0.22
N LEU A 75 2.61 3.91 -0.45
CA LEU A 75 3.42 3.23 0.55
C LEU A 75 4.86 3.75 0.53
N GLU A 76 5.36 4.06 1.70
CA GLU A 76 6.80 4.15 1.96
C GLU A 76 7.24 2.94 2.78
N VAL A 77 8.36 2.34 2.43
CA VAL A 77 8.97 1.22 3.17
C VAL A 77 10.33 1.65 3.66
N PHE A 78 10.56 1.50 4.96
CA PHE A 78 11.83 1.77 5.61
C PHE A 78 12.42 0.46 6.13
N GLN A 79 13.74 0.34 6.04
CA GLN A 79 14.50 -0.74 6.66
C GLN A 79 15.57 -0.13 7.57
N GLY A 80 15.50 -0.42 8.87
CA GLY A 80 16.43 0.17 9.84
C GLY A 80 16.42 1.71 9.84
N GLY A 81 15.30 2.33 9.49
CA GLY A 81 15.14 3.78 9.40
C GLY A 81 15.52 4.42 8.06
N LYS A 82 16.09 3.67 7.11
CA LYS A 82 16.37 4.14 5.75
C LYS A 82 15.19 3.85 4.83
N GLU A 83 14.72 4.85 4.08
CA GLU A 83 13.72 4.64 3.02
C GLU A 83 14.31 3.77 1.91
N ILE A 84 13.65 2.66 1.61
CA ILE A 84 14.03 1.71 0.56
C ILE A 84 12.98 1.60 -0.55
N PHE A 85 11.80 2.19 -0.35
CA PHE A 85 10.75 2.29 -1.36
C PHE A 85 9.81 3.44 -1.04
N HIS A 86 9.37 4.13 -2.09
CA HIS A 86 8.29 5.12 -2.04
C HIS A 86 7.51 5.01 -3.34
N GLY A 87 6.25 4.62 -3.29
CA GLY A 87 5.44 4.50 -4.50
C GLY A 87 4.01 4.09 -4.25
N TRP A 88 3.33 3.75 -5.35
CA TRP A 88 1.97 3.22 -5.34
C TRP A 88 2.01 1.72 -5.60
N LEU A 89 1.41 0.94 -4.70
CA LEU A 89 1.19 -0.49 -4.92
C LEU A 89 -0.22 -0.71 -5.46
N PHE A 90 -0.34 -1.53 -6.50
CA PHE A 90 -1.61 -1.81 -7.18
C PHE A 90 -2.04 -3.26 -6.92
N SER A 91 -3.22 -3.48 -6.33
CA SER A 91 -3.66 -4.85 -5.99
C SER A 91 -3.99 -5.70 -7.21
N LYS A 92 -4.50 -5.07 -8.29
CA LYS A 92 -4.81 -5.75 -9.56
C LYS A 92 -3.63 -5.85 -10.51
N PHE A 93 -2.59 -5.04 -10.30
CA PHE A 93 -1.40 -4.97 -11.16
C PHE A 93 -0.11 -4.99 -10.33
N PRO A 94 0.15 -6.05 -9.54
CA PRO A 94 1.25 -6.07 -8.56
C PRO A 94 2.65 -6.00 -9.20
N ALA A 95 2.77 -6.21 -10.51
CA ALA A 95 4.03 -6.08 -11.26
C ALA A 95 4.35 -4.64 -11.68
N VAL A 96 3.44 -3.67 -11.47
CA VAL A 96 3.67 -2.26 -11.79
C VAL A 96 4.36 -1.61 -10.59
N HIS A 97 5.61 -1.16 -10.79
CA HIS A 97 6.46 -0.57 -9.74
C HIS A 97 6.48 -1.38 -8.44
N PRO A 98 6.83 -2.68 -8.49
CA PRO A 98 6.78 -3.54 -7.32
C PRO A 98 7.83 -3.12 -6.30
N PHE A 99 7.54 -3.37 -5.03
CA PHE A 99 8.57 -3.41 -4.01
C PHE A 99 9.53 -4.58 -4.29
N THR A 100 10.83 -4.32 -4.44
CA THR A 100 11.85 -5.34 -4.68
C THR A 100 12.86 -5.36 -3.54
N HIS A 101 13.06 -6.54 -2.96
CA HIS A 101 13.98 -6.74 -1.83
C HIS A 101 14.36 -8.22 -1.71
N ASP A 102 15.56 -8.52 -1.22
CA ASP A 102 16.08 -9.90 -1.17
C ASP A 102 15.38 -10.74 -0.09
N LYS A 103 15.01 -10.13 1.04
CA LYS A 103 14.43 -10.83 2.20
C LYS A 103 12.91 -10.77 2.29
N TYR A 104 12.32 -9.76 1.66
CA TYR A 104 10.92 -9.40 1.88
C TYR A 104 10.19 -9.17 0.57
N GLY A 105 8.89 -9.44 0.57
CA GLY A 105 7.95 -8.95 -0.43
C GLY A 105 6.88 -8.13 0.27
N VAL A 106 6.37 -7.09 -0.40
CA VAL A 106 5.27 -6.25 0.12
C VAL A 106 4.28 -6.03 -1.01
N ALA A 107 3.02 -6.37 -0.79
CA ALA A 107 1.95 -6.25 -1.78
C ALA A 107 0.67 -5.70 -1.15
N LEU A 108 -0.03 -4.85 -1.91
CA LEU A 108 -1.38 -4.43 -1.55
C LEU A 108 -2.38 -5.54 -1.91
N LEU A 109 -3.19 -5.98 -0.95
CA LEU A 109 -4.29 -6.92 -1.20
C LEU A 109 -5.59 -6.16 -1.51
N GLU A 110 -6.02 -5.29 -0.61
CA GLU A 110 -7.31 -4.58 -0.71
C GLU A 110 -7.37 -3.34 0.20
N GLY A 111 -8.32 -2.45 -0.07
CA GLY A 111 -8.73 -1.40 0.86
C GLY A 111 -9.77 -1.90 1.84
N VAL A 112 -9.81 -1.31 3.04
CA VAL A 112 -10.78 -1.64 4.09
C VAL A 112 -11.74 -0.46 4.27
N LYS A 113 -13.04 -0.73 4.12
CA LYS A 113 -14.10 0.27 4.25
C LYS A 113 -14.22 0.79 5.68
N LYS A 114 -14.64 2.05 5.83
CA LYS A 114 -14.96 2.64 7.13
C LYS A 114 -16.05 1.86 7.85
#